data_AF-A0YC39-F1
#
_entry.id   AF-A0YC39-F1
#
_cell.length_a   1.000
_cell.length_b   1.000
_cell.length_c   1.000
_cell.angle_alpha   90.00
_cell.angle_beta   90.00
_cell.angle_gamma   90.00
#
_symmetry.space_group_name_H-M   'P 1'
#
loop_
_entity.id
_entity.type
_entity.pdbx_description
1 polymer ?
#
loop_
_entity_poly.entity_id
_entity_poly.type
_entity_poly.pdbx_seq_one_letter_code
_entity_poly.pdbx_strand_id
1 'polypeptide(L)'
;MSNFKTVILFFMAVLFLVPAAVHAEEEKPAWLQPEVLKSAVAINMTDEQKPKFQTAITAYLTDLQKSYKKILRGRDTTDLQRKIKRMNKKLTKKMDDSMAEFLSEQQMPKYELYRDALINAMKP
;
A
#
# COMPACT_ATOMS: atom_id res chain seq x y z
N MET A 1 28.89 44.50 -51.78
CA MET A 1 28.06 45.65 -51.36
C MET A 1 26.85 45.07 -50.64
N SER A 2 26.90 45.04 -49.31
CA SER A 2 26.09 45.91 -48.41
C SER A 2 24.59 45.73 -48.67
N ASN A 3 23.77 45.28 -47.73
CA ASN A 3 23.43 45.97 -46.47
C ASN A 3 22.80 44.93 -45.50
N PHE A 4 23.29 44.71 -44.28
CA PHE A 4 23.03 45.53 -43.08
C PHE A 4 21.56 45.99 -42.98
N LYS A 5 20.68 45.11 -42.46
CA LYS A 5 19.44 45.41 -41.70
C LYS A 5 18.70 44.10 -41.40
N THR A 6 18.13 43.99 -40.20
CA THR A 6 17.48 42.81 -39.57
C THR A 6 18.47 41.90 -38.84
N VAL A 7 19.10 42.35 -37.76
CA VAL A 7 18.55 42.29 -36.40
C VAL A 7 18.21 40.85 -36.00
N ILE A 8 19.13 40.26 -35.23
CA ILE A 8 18.90 39.44 -34.04
C ILE A 8 17.40 39.17 -33.82
N LEU A 9 16.89 38.05 -34.32
CA LEU A 9 15.57 37.53 -33.94
C LEU A 9 15.53 36.04 -34.28
N PHE A 10 15.34 35.24 -33.23
CA PHE A 10 15.02 33.82 -33.25
C PHE A 10 16.17 32.82 -33.48
N PHE A 11 17.24 32.96 -32.68
CA PHE A 11 17.90 31.80 -32.06
C PHE A 11 17.01 31.24 -30.92
N MET A 12 15.73 30.99 -31.23
CA MET A 12 14.68 30.66 -30.29
C MET A 12 13.74 29.61 -30.92
N ALA A 13 14.25 28.40 -31.05
CA ALA A 13 13.45 27.20 -30.84
C ALA A 13 14.16 26.46 -29.70
N VAL A 14 14.08 26.98 -28.47
CA VAL A 14 13.14 26.45 -27.46
C VAL A 14 13.06 24.94 -27.62
N LEU A 15 13.92 24.22 -26.90
CA LEU A 15 13.48 23.60 -25.65
C LEU A 15 12.13 22.91 -25.83
N PHE A 16 12.11 21.82 -26.59
CA PHE A 16 11.45 20.63 -26.05
C PHE A 16 12.54 19.74 -25.46
N LEU A 17 13.06 20.23 -24.34
CA LEU A 17 13.42 19.40 -23.22
C LEU A 17 12.21 18.47 -23.00
N VAL A 18 12.34 17.21 -23.37
CA VAL A 18 11.46 16.17 -22.85
C VAL A 18 12.20 15.60 -21.66
N PRO A 19 12.04 16.15 -20.44
CA PRO A 19 12.02 15.25 -19.31
C PRO A 19 10.70 14.51 -19.46
N ALA A 20 10.70 13.39 -20.18
CA ALA A 20 9.79 12.31 -19.85
C ALA A 20 10.27 11.71 -18.52
N ALA A 21 10.36 12.56 -17.49
CA ALA A 21 10.01 12.18 -16.15
C ALA A 21 8.50 11.91 -16.20
N VAL A 22 8.15 10.78 -16.84
CA VAL A 22 7.00 10.01 -16.40
C VAL A 22 7.40 9.63 -14.99
N HIS A 23 7.13 10.53 -14.03
CA HIS A 23 6.90 10.10 -12.67
C HIS A 23 5.65 9.23 -12.78
N ALA A 24 5.84 7.96 -13.10
CA ALA A 24 5.16 6.95 -12.33
C ALA A 24 5.54 7.32 -10.90
N GLU A 25 4.69 8.08 -10.22
CA GLU A 25 4.67 8.02 -8.77
C GLU A 25 4.58 6.52 -8.51
N GLU A 26 5.69 5.90 -8.07
CA GLU A 26 5.66 4.55 -7.57
C GLU A 26 4.58 4.56 -6.50
N GLU A 27 3.39 4.04 -6.83
CA GLU A 27 2.32 3.89 -5.86
C GLU A 27 2.92 3.07 -4.74
N LYS A 28 3.24 3.75 -3.64
CA LYS A 28 3.91 3.11 -2.51
C LYS A 28 3.04 1.94 -2.11
N PRO A 29 3.65 0.78 -1.79
CA PRO A 29 2.90 -0.35 -1.28
C PRO A 29 1.93 0.09 -0.18
N ALA A 30 0.74 -0.52 -0.11
CA ALA A 30 -0.33 -0.12 0.81
C ALA A 30 0.15 0.11 2.25
N TRP A 31 1.09 -0.70 2.74
CA TRP A 31 1.66 -0.60 4.09
C TRP A 31 2.63 0.58 4.32
N LEU A 32 3.05 1.29 3.25
CA LEU A 32 3.87 2.50 3.29
C LEU A 32 3.07 3.78 3.05
N GLN A 33 1.73 3.67 2.93
CA GLN A 33 0.90 4.87 2.82
C GLN A 33 0.95 5.67 4.14
N PRO A 34 0.96 7.02 4.08
CA PRO A 34 1.11 7.86 5.27
C PRO A 34 0.10 7.56 6.38
N GLU A 35 -1.17 7.30 6.03
CA GLU A 35 -2.22 6.99 7.01
C GLU A 35 -1.99 5.65 7.72
N VAL A 36 -1.45 4.66 7.00
CA VAL A 36 -1.09 3.36 7.58
C VAL A 36 0.10 3.50 8.52
N LEU A 37 1.10 4.31 8.16
CA LEU A 37 2.25 4.58 9.03
C LEU A 37 1.86 5.37 10.28
N LYS A 38 1.03 6.41 10.12
CA LYS A 38 0.53 7.22 11.23
C LYS A 38 -0.27 6.39 12.22
N SER A 39 -1.15 5.52 11.73
CA SER A 39 -1.93 4.62 12.57
C SER A 39 -1.06 3.57 13.27
N ALA A 40 -0.03 3.04 12.61
CA ALA A 40 0.93 2.12 13.23
C ALA A 40 1.68 2.77 14.41
N VAL A 41 2.15 4.01 14.24
CA VAL A 41 2.81 4.78 15.31
C VAL A 41 1.85 5.03 16.47
N ALA A 42 0.57 5.33 16.18
CA ALA A 42 -0.43 5.63 17.20
C ALA A 42 -0.72 4.44 18.13
N ILE A 43 -0.50 3.19 17.69
CA ILE A 43 -0.61 1.98 18.54
C ILE A 43 0.27 2.11 19.79
N ASN A 44 1.40 2.83 19.70
CA ASN A 44 2.35 3.03 20.78
C ASN A 44 2.87 1.69 21.34
N MET A 45 3.45 0.89 20.44
CA MET A 45 4.02 -0.42 20.77
C MET A 45 5.37 -0.30 21.46
N THR A 46 5.63 -1.17 22.43
CA THR A 46 6.96 -1.34 23.02
C THR A 46 7.94 -1.96 22.02
N ASP A 47 9.24 -1.85 22.31
CA ASP A 47 10.27 -2.45 21.45
C ASP A 47 10.16 -3.99 21.35
N GLU A 48 9.61 -4.64 22.38
CA GLU A 48 9.32 -6.08 22.37
C GLU A 48 8.10 -6.46 21.52
N GLN A 49 7.13 -5.56 21.39
CA GLN A 49 5.90 -5.79 20.62
C GLN A 49 6.12 -5.54 19.11
N LYS A 50 6.97 -4.57 18.74
CA LYS A 50 7.27 -4.22 17.34
C LYS A 50 7.66 -5.42 16.44
N PRO A 51 8.59 -6.31 16.83
CA PRO A 51 8.94 -7.46 15.99
C PRO A 51 7.80 -8.48 15.86
N LYS A 52 7.00 -8.66 16.92
CA LYS A 52 5.81 -9.55 16.89
C LYS A 52 4.75 -9.00 15.92
N PHE A 53 4.51 -7.69 16.00
CA PHE A 53 3.63 -6.98 15.09
C PHE A 53 4.08 -7.11 13.63
N GLN A 54 5.35 -6.82 13.34
CA GLN A 54 5.89 -6.96 11.99
C GLN A 54 5.73 -8.39 11.45
N THR A 55 5.97 -9.39 12.29
CA THR A 55 5.82 -10.81 11.93
C THR A 55 4.36 -11.14 11.59
N ALA A 56 3.41 -10.70 12.43
CA ALA A 56 1.99 -10.93 12.21
C ALA A 56 1.48 -10.25 10.92
N ILE A 57 1.89 -9.00 10.65
CA ILE A 57 1.55 -8.29 9.41
C ILE A 57 2.15 -8.98 8.19
N THR A 58 3.42 -9.37 8.26
CA THR A 58 4.09 -10.06 7.14
C THR A 58 3.40 -11.39 6.82
N ALA A 59 3.03 -12.15 7.85
CA ALA A 59 2.29 -13.39 7.69
C ALA A 59 0.92 -13.15 7.03
N TYR A 60 0.18 -12.13 7.48
CA TYR A 60 -1.10 -11.75 6.90
C TYR A 60 -0.98 -11.37 5.41
N LEU A 61 -0.04 -10.48 5.05
CA LEU A 61 0.17 -10.05 3.66
C LEU A 61 0.57 -11.22 2.76
N THR A 62 1.43 -12.11 3.26
CA THR A 62 1.86 -13.31 2.54
C THR A 62 0.68 -14.27 2.29
N ASP A 63 -0.11 -14.55 3.33
CA ASP A 63 -1.29 -15.42 3.24
C ASP A 63 -2.35 -14.82 2.32
N LEU A 64 -2.52 -13.50 2.34
CA LEU A 64 -3.43 -12.76 1.47
C LEU A 64 -3.02 -12.93 0.00
N GLN A 65 -1.76 -12.63 -0.34
CA GLN A 65 -1.24 -12.77 -1.69
C GLN A 65 -1.37 -14.22 -2.20
N LYS A 66 -0.99 -15.20 -1.37
CA LYS A 66 -1.10 -16.64 -1.70
C LYS A 66 -2.55 -17.04 -1.95
N SER A 67 -3.47 -16.58 -1.12
CA SER A 67 -4.88 -16.94 -1.20
C SER A 67 -5.57 -16.31 -2.41
N TYR A 68 -5.29 -15.04 -2.72
CA TYR A 68 -5.74 -14.41 -3.97
C TYR A 68 -5.25 -15.18 -5.20
N LYS A 69 -3.95 -15.50 -5.25
CA LYS A 69 -3.36 -16.28 -6.35
C LYS A 69 -4.03 -17.64 -6.50
N LYS A 70 -4.38 -18.31 -5.40
CA LYS A 70 -5.11 -19.58 -5.40
C LYS A 70 -6.53 -19.43 -5.93
N ILE A 71 -7.25 -18.39 -5.52
CA ILE A 71 -8.62 -18.11 -5.97
C ILE A 71 -8.64 -17.81 -7.48
N LEU A 72 -7.73 -16.95 -7.95
CA LEU A 72 -7.66 -16.54 -9.36
C LEU A 72 -7.21 -17.67 -10.30
N ARG A 73 -6.36 -18.59 -9.82
CA ARG A 73 -5.91 -19.76 -10.59
C ARG A 73 -6.84 -20.97 -10.50
N GLY A 74 -7.91 -20.88 -9.70
CA GLY A 74 -8.88 -21.96 -9.57
C GLY A 74 -9.64 -22.20 -10.86
N ARG A 75 -9.94 -23.46 -11.18
CA ARG A 75 -10.78 -23.82 -12.33
C ARG A 75 -12.24 -23.34 -12.16
N ASP A 76 -12.70 -23.23 -10.91
CA ASP A 76 -14.03 -22.73 -10.57
C ASP A 76 -14.00 -21.23 -10.21
N THR A 77 -14.38 -20.40 -11.18
CA THR A 77 -14.50 -18.94 -11.06
C THR A 77 -15.89 -18.48 -10.61
N THR A 78 -16.83 -19.41 -10.40
CA THR A 78 -18.16 -19.09 -9.87
C THR A 78 -18.02 -18.45 -8.49
N ASP A 79 -18.86 -17.47 -8.18
CA ASP A 79 -18.92 -16.83 -6.85
C ASP A 79 -17.58 -16.22 -6.38
N LEU A 80 -16.73 -15.74 -7.30
CA LEU A 80 -15.39 -15.20 -6.99
C LEU A 80 -15.43 -14.14 -5.88
N GLN A 81 -16.38 -13.20 -5.98
CA GLN A 81 -16.60 -12.14 -4.99
C GLN A 81 -16.89 -12.71 -3.59
N ARG A 82 -17.74 -13.74 -3.51
CA ARG A 82 -18.07 -14.41 -2.25
C ARG A 82 -16.85 -15.16 -1.69
N LYS A 83 -16.05 -15.81 -2.55
CA LYS A 83 -14.80 -16.49 -2.15
C LYS A 83 -13.78 -15.49 -1.59
N ILE A 84 -13.57 -14.37 -2.27
CA ILE A 84 -12.67 -13.29 -1.83
C ILE A 84 -13.14 -12.72 -0.49
N LYS A 85 -14.44 -12.41 -0.34
CA LYS A 85 -15.01 -11.91 0.92
C LYS A 85 -14.78 -12.87 2.09
N ARG A 86 -15.02 -14.17 1.89
CA ARG A 86 -14.79 -15.20 2.92
C ARG A 86 -13.32 -15.33 3.29
N MET A 87 -12.44 -15.30 2.30
CA MET A 87 -10.99 -15.32 2.50
C MET A 87 -10.52 -14.10 3.30
N ASN A 88 -10.89 -12.88 2.88
CA ASN A 88 -10.54 -11.65 3.60
C ASN A 88 -11.01 -11.70 5.06
N LYS A 89 -12.26 -12.11 5.31
CA LYS A 89 -12.80 -12.27 6.68
C LYS A 89 -11.95 -13.24 7.51
N LYS A 90 -11.60 -14.41 6.96
CA LYS A 90 -10.80 -15.41 7.66
C LYS A 90 -9.39 -14.91 7.99
N LEU A 91 -8.71 -14.30 7.02
CA LEU A 91 -7.34 -13.82 7.21
C LEU A 91 -7.28 -12.63 8.16
N THR A 92 -8.26 -11.72 8.08
CA THR A 92 -8.37 -10.58 8.99
C THR A 92 -8.58 -11.06 10.42
N LYS A 93 -9.50 -12.01 10.64
CA LYS A 93 -9.69 -12.62 11.97
C LYS A 93 -8.40 -13.26 12.49
N LYS A 94 -7.69 -14.01 11.65
CA LYS A 94 -6.41 -14.63 12.04
C LYS A 94 -5.38 -13.58 12.47
N MET A 95 -5.30 -12.45 11.76
CA MET A 95 -4.42 -11.35 12.13
C MET A 95 -4.86 -10.72 13.47
N ASP A 96 -6.15 -10.49 13.67
CA ASP A 96 -6.70 -9.96 14.94
C ASP A 96 -6.37 -10.89 16.11
N ASP A 97 -6.57 -12.19 15.94
CA ASP A 97 -6.25 -13.20 16.95
C ASP A 97 -4.75 -13.16 17.32
N SER A 98 -3.86 -13.08 16.33
CA SER A 98 -2.40 -12.98 16.58
C SER A 98 -1.99 -11.68 17.27
N MET A 99 -2.67 -10.56 16.99
CA MET A 99 -2.38 -9.28 17.63
C MET A 99 -2.84 -9.26 19.09
N ALA A 100 -3.98 -9.89 19.38
CA ALA A 100 -4.54 -10.00 20.73
C ALA A 100 -3.65 -10.81 21.70
N GLU A 101 -2.70 -11.62 21.19
CA GLU A 101 -1.76 -12.36 22.04
C GLU A 101 -0.74 -11.47 22.76
N PHE A 102 -0.48 -10.25 22.25
CA PHE A 102 0.58 -9.40 22.80
C PHE A 102 0.24 -7.91 22.89
N LEU A 103 -0.80 -7.43 22.21
CA LEU A 103 -1.29 -6.07 22.38
C LEU A 103 -2.17 -5.99 23.63
N SER A 104 -2.06 -4.87 24.36
CA SER A 104 -2.95 -4.61 25.49
C SER A 104 -4.35 -4.23 25.02
N GLU A 105 -5.32 -4.31 25.94
CA GLU A 105 -6.69 -3.86 25.69
C GLU A 105 -6.78 -2.39 25.24
N GLN A 106 -5.86 -1.54 25.70
CA GLN A 106 -5.80 -0.12 25.28
C GLN A 106 -5.16 0.06 23.90
N GLN A 107 -4.35 -0.90 23.45
CA GLN A 107 -3.69 -0.87 22.13
C GLN A 107 -4.58 -1.48 21.04
N MET A 108 -5.43 -2.45 21.38
CA MET A 108 -6.29 -3.14 20.41
C MET A 108 -7.19 -2.20 19.58
N PRO A 109 -7.92 -1.24 20.15
CA PRO A 109 -8.71 -0.30 19.35
C PRO A 109 -7.86 0.54 18.37
N LYS A 110 -6.61 0.85 18.72
CA LYS A 110 -5.70 1.59 17.83
C LYS A 110 -5.18 0.71 16.70
N TYR A 111 -4.92 -0.56 17.00
CA TYR A 111 -4.60 -1.56 15.99
C TYR A 111 -5.78 -1.75 15.02
N GLU A 112 -7.02 -1.74 15.48
CA GLU A 112 -8.19 -1.85 14.59
C GLU A 112 -8.24 -0.69 13.58
N LEU A 113 -7.91 0.54 14.01
CA LEU A 113 -7.76 1.68 13.10
C LEU A 113 -6.64 1.46 12.08
N TYR A 114 -5.49 0.92 12.50
CA TYR A 114 -4.39 0.56 11.60
C TYR A 114 -4.82 -0.50 10.59
N ARG A 115 -5.49 -1.56 11.04
CA ARG A 115 -5.98 -2.65 10.20
C ARG A 115 -6.93 -2.11 9.14
N ASP A 116 -7.87 -1.26 9.53
CA ASP A 116 -8.85 -0.69 8.61
C ASP A 116 -8.17 0.23 7.59
N ALA A 117 -7.18 1.03 8.02
CA ALA A 117 -6.35 1.83 7.12
C ALA A 117 -5.58 0.95 6.12
N LEU A 118 -4.93 -0.11 6.59
CA LEU A 118 -4.20 -1.06 5.74
C LEU A 118 -5.13 -1.74 4.73
N ILE A 119 -6.29 -2.23 5.17
CA ILE A 119 -7.27 -2.88 4.29
C ILE A 119 -7.80 -1.91 3.25
N ASN A 120 -8.07 -0.65 3.63
CA ASN A 120 -8.51 0.37 2.68
C ASN A 120 -7.42 0.70 1.65
N ALA A 121 -6.16 0.79 2.07
CA ALA A 121 -5.03 1.04 1.18
C ALA A 121 -4.74 -0.13 0.22
N MET A 122 -5.20 -1.35 0.54
CA MET A 122 -5.06 -2.54 -0.32
C MET A 122 -6.23 -2.75 -1.28
N LYS A 123 -7.32 -1.96 -1.18
CA LYS A 123 -8.42 -2.07 -2.13
C LYS A 123 -7.94 -1.62 -3.51
N PRO A 124 -8.16 -2.42 -4.57
CA PRO A 124 -7.85 -2.03 -5.94
C PRO A 124 -8.77 -0.92 -6.44
#